data_AF-A0A7J8LIP1-F1
#
_entry.id   AF-A0A7J8LIP1-F1
#
_cell.length_a   1.000
_cell.length_b   1.000
_cell.length_c   1.000
_cell.angle_alpha   90.00
_cell.angle_beta   90.00
_cell.angle_gamma   90.00
#
_symmetry.space_group_name_H-M   'P 1'
#
loop_
_entity.id
_entity.type
_entity.pdbx_description
1 polymer ?
#
loop_
_entity_poly.entity_id
_entity_poly.type
_entity_poly.pdbx_seq_one_letter_code
_entity_poly.pdbx_strand_id
1 'polypeptide(L)'
;MCESDDPDTAWYSHWCPSCSCFLLDTYSDIHIVHCGLIFLLSFVLKRYRNLEACVTPLPEVSSSDDVAGGAIEKWPERAYAVPPRIRSGSTPGITAERFEEDNKLWKERVAHYKRIISPLPTGRYRNIMDMNAYLGGFAAAMLNYPVWVMNVVPINSNHDTLGVIYERGLIGTYQDWCEAFSTYPRTYDLIHVSGLFTLYQNRCDITYILLEMDRILRPEGTVIFRDTVELLVKIQSITDGMRWKSQIMDHESGPFNPEKILVAVKTYWTGEATQKQL
;
A
#
# COMPACT_ATOMS: atom_id res chain seq x y z
N MET A 1 -15.64 -11.62 7.54
CA MET A 1 -16.49 -12.83 7.55
C MET A 1 -17.92 -12.34 7.47
N CYS A 2 -18.54 -12.58 6.32
CA CYS A 2 -19.90 -12.19 6.00
C CYS A 2 -20.65 -13.51 5.78
N GLU A 3 -21.70 -13.76 6.55
CA GLU A 3 -22.76 -14.69 6.16
C GLU A 3 -24.09 -14.06 6.58
N SER A 4 -25.03 -14.06 5.63
CA SER A 4 -26.38 -13.53 5.71
C SER A 4 -27.31 -14.64 6.16
N ASP A 5 -28.23 -14.36 7.10
CA ASP A 5 -29.35 -15.24 7.45
C ASP A 5 -30.65 -14.88 6.69
N ASP A 6 -30.56 -14.13 5.58
CA ASP A 6 -31.69 -13.91 4.65
C ASP A 6 -31.50 -14.75 3.37
N PRO A 7 -32.39 -15.73 3.09
CA PRO A 7 -32.28 -16.62 1.94
C PRO A 7 -32.40 -15.93 0.57
N ASP A 8 -32.72 -14.63 0.49
CA ASP A 8 -32.89 -13.91 -0.77
C ASP A 8 -31.80 -12.87 -1.12
N THR A 9 -30.78 -12.66 -0.27
CA THR A 9 -29.72 -11.65 -0.52
C THR A 9 -28.30 -12.24 -0.57
N ALA A 10 -28.05 -13.07 -1.59
CA ALA A 10 -26.78 -13.80 -1.77
C ALA A 10 -25.67 -13.09 -2.59
N TRP A 11 -25.68 -11.77 -2.81
CA TRP A 11 -24.76 -11.17 -3.81
C TRP A 11 -23.89 -9.96 -3.47
N TYR A 12 -23.81 -9.47 -2.22
CA TYR A 12 -22.84 -8.40 -1.91
C TYR A 12 -22.19 -8.53 -0.52
N SER A 13 -21.11 -9.31 -0.45
CA SER A 13 -20.23 -9.38 0.73
C SER A 13 -19.17 -8.26 0.69
N HIS A 14 -19.39 -7.17 1.43
CA HIS A 14 -18.37 -6.14 1.67
C HIS A 14 -17.61 -6.40 2.99
N TRP A 15 -16.29 -6.52 2.86
CA TRP A 15 -15.34 -6.83 3.92
C TRP A 15 -15.08 -5.64 4.86
N CYS A 16 -15.16 -5.88 6.17
CA CYS A 16 -14.84 -4.95 7.25
C CYS A 16 -13.34 -5.09 7.64
N PRO A 17 -12.49 -4.07 7.55
CA PRO A 17 -11.07 -4.16 7.89
C PRO A 17 -10.80 -3.61 9.30
N SER A 18 -10.94 -4.45 10.33
CA SER A 18 -10.45 -4.14 11.70
C SER A 18 -10.19 -5.39 12.55
N CYS A 19 -9.80 -6.52 11.96
CA CYS A 19 -9.51 -7.73 12.72
C CYS A 19 -8.26 -8.43 12.16
N SER A 20 -7.10 -8.11 12.74
CA SER A 20 -5.92 -8.96 12.62
C SER A 20 -6.13 -10.21 13.49
N CYS A 21 -6.58 -11.31 12.87
CA CYS A 21 -6.52 -12.63 13.50
C CYS A 21 -5.11 -13.19 13.35
N PHE A 22 -4.32 -13.16 14.42
CA PHE A 22 -3.07 -13.91 14.53
C PHE A 22 -3.37 -15.35 14.96
N LEU A 23 -3.10 -16.31 14.07
CA LEU A 23 -2.88 -17.72 14.43
C LEU A 23 -1.37 -17.90 14.56
N LEU A 24 -0.87 -18.07 15.79
CA LEU A 24 0.48 -18.56 16.04
C LEU A 24 0.37 -19.97 16.63
N ASP A 25 0.60 -20.96 15.76
CA ASP A 25 1.02 -22.29 16.15
C ASP A 25 2.44 -22.21 16.70
N THR A 26 2.65 -22.52 17.98
CA THR A 26 3.94 -23.08 18.40
C THR A 26 3.74 -24.12 19.51
N TYR A 27 3.94 -25.35 19.08
CA TYR A 27 4.35 -26.55 19.81
C TYR A 27 5.50 -26.25 20.80
N SER A 28 5.43 -26.77 22.03
CA SER A 28 6.59 -27.21 22.84
C SER A 28 6.13 -27.94 24.10
N ASP A 29 6.66 -29.16 24.27
CA ASP A 29 6.43 -30.12 25.34
C ASP A 29 6.80 -29.58 26.74
N ILE A 30 5.98 -29.90 27.76
CA ILE A 30 6.27 -29.65 29.17
C ILE A 30 6.39 -31.00 29.89
N HIS A 31 7.63 -31.38 30.25
CA HIS A 31 7.90 -32.36 31.31
C HIS A 31 7.77 -31.66 32.68
N ILE A 32 6.80 -32.08 33.49
CA ILE A 32 6.62 -31.59 34.86
C ILE A 32 7.44 -32.49 35.81
N VAL A 33 8.46 -31.91 36.44
CA VAL A 33 9.06 -32.44 37.68
C VAL A 33 8.89 -31.39 38.77
N HIS A 34 8.14 -31.74 39.81
CA HIS A 34 7.90 -30.92 41.01
C HIS A 34 9.20 -30.65 41.78
N CYS A 35 9.45 -29.39 42.15
CA CYS A 35 9.80 -29.04 43.52
C CYS A 35 9.63 -27.53 43.75
N GLY A 36 9.06 -27.16 44.90
CA GLY A 36 8.49 -25.84 45.15
C GLY A 36 9.48 -24.68 45.21
N LEU A 37 9.04 -23.53 44.71
CA LEU A 37 9.22 -22.21 45.29
C LEU A 37 8.23 -21.26 44.59
N ILE A 38 7.61 -20.38 45.36
CA ILE A 38 6.63 -19.40 44.90
C ILE A 38 7.27 -18.50 43.85
N PHE A 39 6.98 -18.76 42.57
CA PHE A 39 7.11 -17.79 41.50
C PHE A 39 5.69 -17.40 41.10
N LEU A 40 5.35 -16.13 41.32
CA LEU A 40 4.20 -15.47 40.71
C LEU A 40 4.41 -15.47 39.19
N LEU A 41 4.08 -16.60 38.56
CA LEU A 41 3.80 -16.67 37.14
C LEU A 41 2.51 -15.90 36.93
N SER A 42 2.65 -14.60 36.64
CA SER A 42 1.62 -13.85 35.93
C SER A 42 1.39 -14.53 34.59
N PHE A 43 0.57 -15.57 34.58
CA PHE A 43 -0.09 -16.07 33.39
C PHE A 43 -0.90 -14.91 32.84
N VAL A 44 -0.33 -14.22 31.85
CA VAL A 44 -1.07 -13.30 31.00
C VAL A 44 -2.04 -14.17 30.19
N LEU A 45 -3.20 -14.46 30.77
CA LEU A 45 -4.36 -14.94 30.05
C LEU A 45 -4.66 -13.85 29.00
N LYS A 46 -4.20 -14.06 27.77
CA LYS A 46 -4.63 -13.27 26.61
C LYS A 46 -6.13 -13.49 26.47
N ARG A 47 -6.91 -12.62 27.11
CA ARG A 47 -8.37 -12.57 27.02
C ARG A 47 -8.72 -12.18 25.60
N TYR A 48 -9.27 -13.12 24.83
CA TYR A 48 -9.95 -12.78 23.59
C TYR A 48 -11.07 -11.79 23.93
N ARG A 49 -11.05 -10.62 23.27
CA ARG A 49 -12.10 -9.61 23.38
C ARG A 49 -13.21 -10.02 22.44
N ASN A 50 -14.45 -10.03 22.92
CA ASN A 50 -15.60 -10.23 22.03
C ASN A 50 -15.61 -9.12 20.98
N LEU A 51 -15.73 -9.50 19.72
CA LEU A 51 -15.90 -8.55 18.62
C LEU A 51 -17.30 -7.94 18.74
N GLU A 52 -17.38 -6.63 18.69
CA GLU A 52 -18.64 -5.90 18.65
C GLU A 52 -19.07 -5.68 17.20
N ALA A 53 -20.38 -5.71 16.94
CA ALA A 53 -20.92 -5.43 15.62
C ALA A 53 -20.71 -3.95 15.28
N CYS A 54 -19.81 -3.66 14.34
CA CYS A 54 -19.64 -2.32 13.79
C CYS A 54 -20.38 -2.21 12.45
N VAL A 55 -21.65 -1.80 12.50
CA VAL A 55 -22.33 -1.29 11.30
C VAL A 55 -21.97 0.18 11.20
N THR A 56 -21.24 0.57 10.15
CA THR A 56 -21.00 2.00 9.87
C THR A 56 -22.33 2.58 9.36
N PRO A 57 -23.00 3.47 10.12
CA PRO A 57 -24.27 4.02 9.68
C PRO A 57 -24.05 4.86 8.42
N LEU A 58 -24.94 4.70 7.43
CA LEU A 58 -24.94 5.57 6.26
C LEU A 58 -25.33 7.00 6.70
N PRO A 59 -24.74 8.04 6.10
CA PRO A 59 -25.13 9.42 6.37
C PRO A 59 -26.63 9.62 6.13
N GLU A 60 -27.31 10.33 7.04
CA GLU A 60 -28.73 10.63 6.89
C GLU A 60 -28.97 11.50 5.65
N VAL A 61 -30.03 11.18 4.91
CA VAL A 61 -30.46 11.91 3.71
C VAL A 61 -31.83 12.54 3.96
N SER A 62 -32.00 13.79 3.53
CA SER A 62 -33.22 14.56 3.72
C SER A 62 -34.35 14.15 2.78
N SER A 63 -34.02 13.61 1.61
CA SER A 63 -34.98 13.20 0.58
C SER A 63 -34.59 11.87 -0.07
N SER A 64 -35.54 11.20 -0.72
CA SER A 64 -35.30 9.95 -1.46
C SER A 64 -34.37 10.11 -2.65
N ASP A 65 -34.19 11.34 -3.14
CA ASP A 65 -33.36 11.67 -4.30
C ASP A 65 -31.92 12.00 -3.90
N ASP A 66 -31.66 12.20 -2.61
CA ASP A 66 -30.34 12.48 -2.07
C ASP A 66 -29.53 11.17 -1.91
N VAL A 67 -28.28 11.19 -2.36
CA VAL A 67 -27.36 10.05 -2.21
C VAL A 67 -26.65 10.16 -0.86
N ALA A 68 -26.80 9.14 -0.01
CA ALA A 68 -26.09 9.06 1.27
C ALA A 68 -24.58 9.07 1.03
N GLY A 69 -23.88 10.08 1.58
CA GLY A 69 -22.45 10.31 1.31
C GLY A 69 -22.14 11.24 0.13
N GLY A 70 -23.16 11.75 -0.56
CA GLY A 70 -23.05 12.74 -1.63
C GLY A 70 -22.96 12.13 -3.03
N ALA A 71 -23.36 12.92 -4.04
CA ALA A 71 -23.32 12.51 -5.44
C ALA A 71 -21.88 12.39 -5.95
N ILE A 72 -21.58 11.27 -6.62
CA ILE A 72 -20.28 10.98 -7.23
C ILE A 72 -20.44 11.00 -8.76
N GLU A 73 -19.43 11.52 -9.45
CA GLU A 73 -19.39 11.52 -10.91
C GLU A 73 -19.32 10.10 -11.50
N LYS A 74 -19.58 9.98 -12.81
CA LYS A 74 -19.41 8.71 -13.52
C LYS A 74 -17.93 8.40 -13.76
N TRP A 75 -17.62 7.12 -13.97
CA TRP A 75 -16.31 6.70 -14.42
C TRP A 75 -16.14 6.98 -15.92
N PRO A 76 -14.97 7.49 -16.39
CA PRO A 76 -13.71 7.71 -15.67
C PRO A 76 -13.54 9.07 -14.96
N GLU A 77 -14.46 10.02 -15.16
CA GLU A 77 -14.31 11.41 -14.68
C GLU A 77 -14.20 11.51 -13.15
N ARG A 78 -14.86 10.62 -12.41
CA ARG A 78 -14.77 10.53 -10.94
C ARG A 78 -13.35 10.35 -10.40
N ALA A 79 -12.42 9.83 -11.21
CA ALA A 79 -11.03 9.69 -10.79
C ALA A 79 -10.36 11.06 -10.55
N TYR A 80 -10.84 12.13 -11.20
CA TYR A 80 -10.29 13.48 -11.13
C TYR A 80 -11.20 14.47 -10.42
N ALA A 81 -12.48 14.16 -10.26
CA ALA A 81 -13.44 15.03 -9.57
C ALA A 81 -13.19 15.05 -8.05
N VAL A 82 -13.42 16.21 -7.42
CA VAL A 82 -13.29 16.36 -5.97
C VAL A 82 -14.33 15.49 -5.24
N PRO A 83 -13.92 14.52 -4.41
CA PRO A 83 -14.84 13.65 -3.71
C PRO A 83 -15.75 14.40 -2.72
N PRO A 84 -17.01 13.94 -2.53
CA PRO A 84 -17.94 14.58 -1.61
C PRO A 84 -17.40 14.76 -0.19
N ARG A 85 -16.62 13.81 0.35
CA ARG A 85 -16.08 13.94 1.72
C ARG A 85 -15.09 15.08 1.89
N ILE A 86 -14.40 15.46 0.82
CA ILE A 86 -13.49 16.60 0.81
C ILE A 86 -14.32 17.89 0.76
N ARG A 87 -15.38 17.92 -0.06
CA ARG A 87 -16.30 19.06 -0.15
C ARG A 87 -17.05 19.32 1.16
N SER A 88 -17.44 18.27 1.89
CA SER A 88 -18.10 18.37 3.19
C SER A 88 -17.16 18.68 4.35
N GLY A 89 -15.84 18.68 4.13
CA GLY A 89 -14.83 18.87 5.18
C GLY A 89 -14.71 17.68 6.14
N SER A 90 -15.24 16.51 5.77
CA SER A 90 -15.19 15.30 6.61
C SER A 90 -13.80 14.67 6.70
N THR A 91 -12.85 15.12 5.87
CA THR A 91 -11.44 14.74 5.95
C THR A 91 -10.61 15.93 6.48
N PRO A 92 -10.28 15.98 7.79
CA PRO A 92 -9.57 17.10 8.38
C PRO A 92 -8.25 17.37 7.67
N GLY A 93 -7.98 18.64 7.33
CA GLY A 93 -6.71 19.07 6.73
C GLY A 93 -6.57 18.84 5.22
N ILE A 94 -7.55 18.26 4.54
CA ILE A 94 -7.55 18.09 3.08
C ILE A 94 -8.67 18.94 2.48
N THR A 95 -8.30 19.93 1.68
CA THR A 95 -9.23 20.82 0.98
C THR A 95 -9.36 20.45 -0.50
N ALA A 96 -10.37 21.00 -1.18
CA ALA A 96 -10.55 20.79 -2.62
C ALA A 96 -9.34 21.28 -3.43
N GLU A 97 -8.75 22.42 -3.03
CA GLU A 97 -7.56 22.98 -3.69
C GLU A 97 -6.37 22.03 -3.56
N ARG A 98 -6.11 21.50 -2.35
CA ARG A 98 -5.03 20.52 -2.13
C ARG A 98 -5.22 19.24 -2.96
N PHE A 99 -6.45 18.81 -3.15
CA PHE A 99 -6.77 17.66 -3.98
C PHE A 99 -6.48 17.94 -5.47
N GLU A 100 -6.84 19.11 -5.98
CA GLU A 100 -6.53 19.52 -7.35
C GLU A 100 -5.02 19.69 -7.59
N GLU A 101 -4.30 20.25 -6.61
CA GLU A 101 -2.85 20.35 -6.61
C GLU A 101 -2.18 18.96 -6.67
N ASP A 102 -2.66 18.00 -5.87
CA ASP A 102 -2.18 16.61 -5.91
C ASP A 102 -2.39 15.97 -7.29
N ASN A 103 -3.56 16.16 -7.90
CA ASN A 103 -3.83 15.66 -9.26
C ASN A 103 -2.88 16.25 -10.30
N LYS A 104 -2.62 17.56 -10.24
CA LYS A 104 -1.69 18.23 -11.14
C LYS A 104 -0.26 17.73 -10.93
N LEU A 105 0.17 17.64 -9.68
CA LEU A 105 1.49 17.17 -9.29
C LEU A 105 1.75 15.75 -9.82
N TRP A 106 0.84 14.81 -9.58
CA TRP A 106 1.02 13.44 -10.03
C TRP A 106 0.99 13.29 -11.55
N LYS A 107 0.20 14.10 -12.25
CA LYS A 107 0.23 14.14 -13.72
C LYS A 107 1.60 14.56 -14.25
N GLU A 108 2.23 15.57 -13.64
CA GLU A 108 3.59 16.01 -14.01
C GLU A 108 4.65 14.96 -13.67
N ARG A 109 4.55 14.33 -12.49
CA ARG A 109 5.46 13.28 -12.03
C ARG A 109 5.42 12.04 -12.91
N VAL A 110 4.22 11.54 -13.25
CA VAL A 110 4.07 10.40 -14.15
C VAL A 110 4.58 10.71 -15.56
N ALA A 111 4.40 11.95 -16.04
CA ALA A 111 4.99 12.39 -17.31
C ALA A 111 6.53 12.40 -17.26
N HIS A 112 7.14 12.72 -16.10
CA HIS A 112 8.56 12.57 -15.90
C HIS A 112 8.98 11.09 -15.87
N TYR A 113 8.28 10.23 -15.13
CA TYR A 113 8.53 8.78 -15.08
C TYR A 113 8.51 8.12 -16.45
N LYS A 114 7.60 8.53 -17.34
CA LYS A 114 7.56 8.06 -18.73
C LYS A 114 8.88 8.30 -19.49
N ARG A 115 9.61 9.37 -19.17
CA ARG A 115 10.88 9.70 -19.83
C ARG A 115 12.06 8.91 -19.26
N ILE A 116 12.06 8.69 -17.95
CA ILE A 116 13.17 8.03 -17.26
C ILE A 116 13.06 6.49 -17.25
N ILE A 117 11.84 5.95 -17.30
CA ILE A 117 11.58 4.50 -17.23
C ILE A 117 11.03 4.05 -18.59
N SER A 118 11.93 3.63 -19.46
CA SER A 118 11.60 3.23 -20.84
C SER A 118 10.54 2.12 -20.96
N PRO A 119 10.39 1.15 -20.04
CA PRO A 119 9.34 0.13 -20.16
C PRO A 119 7.94 0.58 -19.71
N LEU A 120 7.80 1.76 -19.09
CA LEU A 120 6.50 2.27 -18.65
C LEU A 120 5.51 2.49 -19.82
N PRO A 121 5.87 3.19 -20.92
CA PRO A 121 4.98 3.37 -22.06
C PRO A 121 4.80 2.13 -22.94
N THR A 122 5.61 1.07 -22.78
CA THR A 122 5.56 -0.11 -23.66
C THR A 122 4.48 -1.12 -23.26
N GLY A 123 3.80 -0.90 -22.12
CA GLY A 123 2.79 -1.83 -21.60
C GLY A 123 3.38 -3.09 -20.96
N ARG A 124 4.67 -3.07 -20.59
CA ARG A 124 5.34 -4.18 -19.87
C ARG A 124 4.74 -4.38 -18.48
N TYR A 125 4.44 -3.29 -17.78
CA TYR A 125 3.83 -3.33 -16.45
C TYR A 125 2.31 -3.43 -16.58
N ARG A 126 1.68 -4.31 -15.80
CA ARG A 126 0.22 -4.44 -15.75
C ARG A 126 -0.32 -4.34 -14.33
N ASN A 127 0.39 -4.92 -13.37
CA ASN A 127 0.03 -4.91 -11.96
C ASN A 127 0.98 -3.99 -11.21
N ILE A 128 0.45 -2.86 -10.74
CA ILE A 128 1.21 -1.84 -10.03
C ILE A 128 0.71 -1.77 -8.59
N MET A 129 1.62 -1.61 -7.64
CA MET A 129 1.29 -1.26 -6.26
C MET A 129 1.82 0.14 -5.96
N ASP A 130 0.98 0.99 -5.38
CA ASP A 130 1.39 2.25 -4.78
C ASP A 130 1.39 2.10 -3.26
N MET A 131 2.58 1.98 -2.67
CA MET A 131 2.71 1.64 -1.24
C MET A 131 2.32 2.78 -0.29
N ASN A 132 2.24 4.02 -0.81
CA ASN A 132 1.81 5.18 -0.06
C ASN A 132 0.93 6.08 -0.94
N ALA A 133 -0.31 5.65 -1.16
CA ALA A 133 -1.21 6.24 -2.14
C ALA A 133 -1.71 7.64 -1.76
N TYR A 134 -1.68 7.99 -0.46
CA TYR A 134 -2.27 9.23 0.06
C TYR A 134 -3.69 9.44 -0.49
N LEU A 135 -3.92 10.35 -1.43
CA LEU A 135 -5.25 10.60 -2.04
C LEU A 135 -5.58 9.72 -3.25
N GLY A 136 -4.63 8.91 -3.74
CA GLY A 136 -4.76 8.11 -4.96
C GLY A 136 -4.37 8.86 -6.26
N GLY A 137 -3.64 9.98 -6.14
CA GLY A 137 -3.27 10.82 -7.28
C GLY A 137 -2.38 10.12 -8.30
N PHE A 138 -1.43 9.29 -7.85
CA PHE A 138 -0.60 8.48 -8.73
C PHE A 138 -1.44 7.51 -9.58
N ALA A 139 -2.37 6.78 -8.96
CA ALA A 139 -3.26 5.87 -9.69
C ALA A 139 -4.14 6.59 -10.71
N ALA A 140 -4.69 7.76 -10.36
CA ALA A 140 -5.46 8.57 -11.30
C ALA A 140 -4.60 9.11 -12.47
N ALA A 141 -3.34 9.46 -12.22
CA ALA A 141 -2.41 9.86 -13.28
C ALA A 141 -2.02 8.67 -14.20
N MET A 142 -2.07 7.45 -13.69
CA MET A 142 -1.80 6.21 -14.43
C MET A 142 -3.00 5.66 -15.21
N LEU A 143 -4.19 6.27 -15.09
CA LEU A 143 -5.44 5.80 -15.70
C LEU A 143 -5.38 5.65 -17.23
N ASN A 144 -4.56 6.45 -17.91
CA ASN A 144 -4.40 6.39 -19.36
C ASN A 144 -3.52 5.21 -19.83
N TYR A 145 -2.94 4.44 -18.92
CA TYR A 145 -2.15 3.25 -19.23
C TYR A 145 -2.98 2.00 -18.94
N PRO A 146 -2.75 0.89 -19.68
CA PRO A 146 -3.46 -0.37 -19.47
C PRO A 146 -2.93 -1.11 -18.23
N VAL A 147 -3.02 -0.47 -17.08
CA VAL A 147 -2.46 -0.93 -15.80
C VAL A 147 -3.54 -0.91 -14.73
N TRP A 148 -3.40 -1.81 -13.77
CA TRP A 148 -4.16 -1.79 -12.54
C TRP A 148 -3.23 -1.35 -11.41
N VAL A 149 -3.69 -0.40 -10.60
CA VAL A 149 -2.96 0.10 -9.43
C VAL A 149 -3.68 -0.31 -8.15
N MET A 150 -3.00 -1.09 -7.31
CA MET A 150 -3.39 -1.33 -5.92
C MET A 150 -2.89 -0.16 -5.06
N ASN A 151 -3.81 0.62 -4.52
CA ASN A 151 -3.47 1.78 -3.68
C ASN A 151 -3.36 1.34 -2.22
N VAL A 152 -2.25 1.61 -1.56
CA VAL A 152 -2.08 1.27 -0.14
C VAL A 152 -1.95 2.55 0.67
N VAL A 153 -2.78 2.67 1.71
CA VAL A 153 -2.72 3.76 2.68
C VAL A 153 -2.03 3.24 3.93
N PRO A 154 -0.82 3.71 4.27
CA PRO A 154 -0.15 3.28 5.49
C PRO A 154 -0.97 3.65 6.73
N ILE A 155 -1.09 2.76 7.73
CA ILE A 155 -1.84 3.07 8.95
C ILE A 155 -1.27 4.26 9.75
N ASN A 156 -0.01 4.62 9.46
CA ASN A 156 0.70 5.73 10.08
C ASN A 156 0.44 7.08 9.39
N SER A 157 -0.37 7.13 8.32
CA SER A 157 -0.71 8.40 7.69
C SER A 157 -1.56 9.26 8.62
N ASN A 158 -1.26 10.56 8.70
CA ASN A 158 -2.00 11.50 9.55
C ASN A 158 -3.49 11.66 9.16
N HIS A 159 -3.86 11.24 7.95
CA HIS A 159 -5.18 11.39 7.40
C HIS A 159 -5.74 10.04 6.98
N ASP A 160 -7.00 9.79 7.31
CA ASP A 160 -7.75 8.69 6.72
C ASP A 160 -8.20 9.08 5.31
N THR A 161 -7.50 8.57 4.30
CA THR A 161 -7.72 8.88 2.89
C THR A 161 -8.28 7.71 2.09
N LEU A 162 -8.50 6.53 2.67
CA LEU A 162 -9.00 5.37 1.91
C LEU A 162 -10.41 5.61 1.37
N GLY A 163 -11.26 6.30 2.14
CA GLY A 163 -12.58 6.73 1.66
C GLY A 163 -12.51 7.64 0.41
N VAL A 164 -11.50 8.51 0.33
CA VAL A 164 -11.25 9.36 -0.85
C VAL A 164 -10.93 8.48 -2.06
N ILE A 165 -10.05 7.48 -1.89
CA ILE A 165 -9.64 6.55 -2.95
C ILE A 165 -10.87 5.80 -3.51
N TYR A 166 -11.76 5.33 -2.64
CA TYR A 166 -12.98 4.64 -3.07
C TYR A 166 -13.98 5.56 -3.78
N GLU A 167 -14.20 6.78 -3.27
CA GLU A 167 -15.07 7.76 -3.93
C GLU A 167 -14.57 8.07 -5.36
N ARG A 168 -13.24 8.11 -5.56
CA ARG A 168 -12.60 8.24 -6.88
C ARG A 168 -12.74 7.01 -7.80
N GLY A 169 -13.20 5.87 -7.30
CA GLY A 169 -13.33 4.62 -8.08
C GLY A 169 -12.07 3.81 -8.20
N LEU A 170 -11.12 4.05 -7.30
CA LEU A 170 -9.88 3.31 -7.22
C LEU A 170 -10.00 2.24 -6.13
N ILE A 171 -9.21 1.18 -6.28
CA ILE A 171 -9.14 0.10 -5.30
C ILE A 171 -7.96 0.37 -4.37
N GLY A 172 -8.15 0.13 -3.07
CA GLY A 172 -7.08 0.25 -2.11
C GLY A 172 -7.32 -0.48 -0.81
N THR A 173 -6.33 -0.45 0.07
CA THR A 173 -6.35 -1.07 1.40
C THR A 173 -5.47 -0.29 2.36
N TYR A 174 -5.66 -0.47 3.67
CA TYR A 174 -4.64 -0.11 4.63
C TYR A 174 -3.58 -1.20 4.75
N GLN A 175 -2.37 -0.80 5.12
CA GLN A 175 -1.30 -1.73 5.51
C GLN A 175 -0.39 -1.08 6.57
N ASP A 176 0.10 -1.89 7.51
CA ASP A 176 1.34 -1.57 8.23
C ASP A 176 2.52 -2.23 7.52
N TRP A 177 3.43 -1.44 6.98
CA TRP A 177 4.61 -1.97 6.27
C TRP A 177 5.69 -2.55 7.18
N CYS A 178 5.53 -2.44 8.50
CA CYS A 178 6.32 -3.24 9.44
C CYS A 178 5.86 -4.71 9.50
N GLU A 179 4.68 -5.01 8.94
CA GLU A 179 4.11 -6.35 8.82
C GLU A 179 4.04 -6.79 7.35
N ALA A 180 3.95 -8.10 7.12
CA ALA A 180 3.82 -8.64 5.79
C ALA A 180 2.46 -8.26 5.15
N PHE A 181 2.48 -7.90 3.87
CA PHE A 181 1.26 -7.60 3.12
C PHE A 181 0.56 -8.91 2.72
N SER A 182 -0.75 -8.97 2.91
CA SER A 182 -1.55 -10.18 2.61
C SER A 182 -1.75 -10.37 1.10
N THR A 183 -0.69 -10.79 0.41
CA THR A 183 -0.69 -11.11 -1.02
C THR A 183 0.25 -12.26 -1.33
N TYR A 184 0.01 -12.91 -2.46
CA TYR A 184 0.92 -13.93 -2.98
C TYR A 184 2.28 -13.33 -3.35
N PRO A 185 3.39 -14.05 -3.14
CA PRO A 185 4.68 -13.64 -3.66
C PRO A 185 4.64 -13.40 -5.17
N ARG A 186 5.44 -12.46 -5.68
CA ARG A 186 5.57 -12.17 -7.13
C ARG A 186 4.23 -11.80 -7.80
N THR A 187 3.47 -10.92 -7.16
CA THR A 187 2.19 -10.42 -7.68
C THR A 187 2.39 -9.23 -8.64
N TYR A 188 3.24 -8.27 -8.26
CA TYR A 188 3.34 -6.97 -8.92
C TYR A 188 4.52 -6.86 -9.89
N ASP A 189 4.32 -6.13 -10.99
CA ASP A 189 5.34 -5.84 -12.00
C ASP A 189 6.08 -4.53 -11.70
N LEU A 190 5.37 -3.56 -11.10
CA LEU A 190 5.90 -2.28 -10.66
C LEU A 190 5.47 -2.00 -9.22
N ILE A 191 6.40 -1.53 -8.39
CA ILE A 191 6.08 -0.98 -7.07
C ILE A 191 6.49 0.49 -7.05
N HIS A 192 5.55 1.37 -6.73
CA HIS A 192 5.77 2.79 -6.55
C HIS A 192 5.80 3.11 -5.05
N VAL A 193 6.83 3.87 -4.64
CA VAL A 193 7.06 4.24 -3.26
C VAL A 193 7.47 5.71 -3.20
N SER A 194 6.59 6.56 -2.66
CA SER A 194 6.85 7.98 -2.46
C SER A 194 6.75 8.36 -0.99
N GLY A 195 7.85 8.82 -0.40
CA GLY A 195 7.93 9.28 0.99
C GLY A 195 7.62 8.22 2.07
N LEU A 196 7.56 6.94 1.69
CA LEU A 196 7.24 5.86 2.63
C LEU A 196 8.36 5.65 3.65
N PHE A 197 9.63 5.69 3.23
CA PHE A 197 10.75 5.42 4.12
C PHE A 197 10.94 6.55 5.13
N THR A 198 10.69 7.80 4.72
CA THR A 198 10.56 8.94 5.66
C THR A 198 9.46 8.68 6.71
N LEU A 199 8.30 8.16 6.31
CA LEU A 199 7.19 7.86 7.23
C LEU A 199 7.55 6.74 8.25
N TYR A 200 8.34 5.76 7.84
CA TYR A 200 8.66 4.56 8.63
C TYR A 200 10.03 4.59 9.33
N GLN A 201 10.85 5.63 9.12
CA GLN A 201 12.24 5.71 9.57
C GLN A 201 12.45 5.41 11.07
N ASN A 202 11.46 5.75 11.91
CA ASN A 202 11.53 5.57 13.37
C ASN A 202 10.61 4.45 13.91
N ARG A 203 10.04 3.61 13.04
CA ARG A 203 9.05 2.59 13.40
C ARG A 203 9.58 1.18 13.27
N CYS A 204 10.20 0.88 12.13
CA CYS A 204 10.82 -0.42 11.88
C CYS A 204 12.02 -0.28 10.93
N ASP A 205 12.85 -1.30 10.90
CA ASP A 205 14.01 -1.33 10.02
C ASP A 205 13.55 -1.34 8.55
N ILE A 206 14.12 -0.43 7.75
CA ILE A 206 13.87 -0.34 6.32
C ILE A 206 14.12 -1.67 5.58
N THR A 207 14.98 -2.52 6.15
CA THR A 207 15.29 -3.84 5.62
C THR A 207 14.05 -4.74 5.59
N TYR A 208 13.18 -4.69 6.59
CA TYR A 208 11.95 -5.49 6.59
C TYR A 208 10.99 -5.07 5.48
N ILE A 209 10.85 -3.76 5.26
CA ILE A 209 10.03 -3.21 4.16
C ILE A 209 10.61 -3.65 2.81
N LEU A 210 11.94 -3.55 2.62
CA LEU A 210 12.61 -3.96 1.39
C LEU A 210 12.49 -5.47 1.12
N LEU A 211 12.55 -6.31 2.16
CA LEU A 211 12.33 -7.75 2.03
C LEU A 211 10.88 -8.07 1.64
N GLU A 212 9.91 -7.35 2.18
CA GLU A 212 8.52 -7.50 1.79
C GLU A 212 8.28 -7.08 0.34
N MET A 213 8.92 -5.98 -0.09
CA MET A 213 8.93 -5.57 -1.49
C MET A 213 9.55 -6.64 -2.39
N ASP A 214 10.66 -7.26 -1.99
CA ASP A 214 11.27 -8.36 -2.73
C ASP A 214 10.36 -9.58 -2.86
N ARG A 215 9.64 -9.92 -1.79
CA ARG A 215 8.69 -11.04 -1.79
C ARG A 215 7.56 -10.83 -2.81
N ILE A 216 6.97 -9.63 -2.87
CA ILE A 216 5.77 -9.36 -3.69
C ILE A 216 6.09 -8.93 -5.12
N LEU A 217 7.31 -8.45 -5.39
CA LEU A 217 7.76 -8.05 -6.72
C LEU A 217 8.11 -9.26 -7.59
N ARG A 218 7.63 -9.28 -8.84
CA ARG A 218 8.03 -10.29 -9.82
C ARG A 218 9.52 -10.15 -10.19
N PRO A 219 10.18 -11.24 -10.60
CA PRO A 219 11.51 -11.11 -11.20
C PRO A 219 11.47 -10.17 -12.41
N GLU A 220 12.53 -9.40 -12.59
CA GLU A 220 12.59 -8.29 -13.57
C GLU A 220 11.51 -7.21 -13.38
N GLY A 221 10.82 -7.22 -12.25
CA GLY A 221 9.95 -6.14 -11.81
C GLY A 221 10.77 -4.91 -11.42
N THR A 222 10.13 -3.75 -11.49
CA THR A 222 10.78 -2.46 -11.24
C THR A 222 10.17 -1.78 -10.03
N VAL A 223 11.01 -1.13 -9.24
CA VAL A 223 10.60 -0.30 -8.12
C VAL A 223 11.03 1.13 -8.37
N ILE A 224 10.11 2.06 -8.13
CA ILE A 224 10.37 3.50 -8.16
C ILE A 224 10.33 3.99 -6.72
N PHE A 225 11.48 4.38 -6.20
CA PHE A 225 11.60 5.04 -4.92
C PHE A 225 11.72 6.54 -5.14
N ARG A 226 10.97 7.31 -4.36
CA ARG A 226 11.00 8.76 -4.36
C ARG A 226 11.07 9.24 -2.91
N ASP A 227 12.24 9.71 -2.52
CA ASP A 227 12.52 10.13 -1.15
C ASP A 227 13.77 11.03 -1.11
N THR A 228 14.19 11.44 0.08
CA THR A 228 15.43 12.20 0.29
C THR A 228 16.67 11.41 -0.16
N VAL A 229 17.67 12.10 -0.71
CA VAL A 229 18.90 11.45 -1.20
C VAL A 229 19.60 10.58 -0.14
N GLU A 230 19.58 10.97 1.12
CA GLU A 230 20.17 10.22 2.24
C GLU A 230 19.53 8.84 2.40
N LEU A 231 18.19 8.79 2.34
CA LEU A 231 17.45 7.52 2.41
C LEU A 231 17.66 6.68 1.15
N LEU A 232 17.71 7.30 -0.03
CA LEU A 232 17.93 6.57 -1.28
C LEU A 232 19.30 5.90 -1.34
N VAL A 233 20.36 6.53 -0.82
CA VAL A 233 21.69 5.90 -0.73
C VAL A 233 21.67 4.70 0.20
N LYS A 234 20.95 4.78 1.33
CA LYS A 234 20.78 3.65 2.25
C LYS A 234 19.99 2.51 1.60
N ILE A 235 18.90 2.83 0.91
CA ILE A 235 18.08 1.86 0.15
C ILE A 235 18.94 1.21 -0.93
N GLN A 236 19.70 1.99 -1.70
CA GLN A 236 20.61 1.52 -2.74
C GLN A 236 21.55 0.44 -2.20
N SER A 237 22.27 0.75 -1.12
CA SER A 237 23.21 -0.19 -0.47
C SER A 237 22.56 -1.53 -0.13
N ILE A 238 21.34 -1.53 0.43
CA ILE A 238 20.63 -2.77 0.77
C ILE A 238 20.14 -3.48 -0.50
N THR A 239 19.56 -2.75 -1.46
CA THR A 239 19.06 -3.34 -2.71
C THR A 239 20.18 -3.94 -3.57
N ASP A 240 21.38 -3.36 -3.54
CA ASP A 240 22.56 -3.90 -4.21
C ASP A 240 22.98 -5.24 -3.56
N GLY A 241 22.90 -5.33 -2.22
CA GLY A 241 23.06 -6.59 -1.48
C GLY A 241 22.00 -7.65 -1.83
N MET A 242 20.78 -7.21 -2.15
CA MET A 242 19.71 -8.06 -2.70
C MET A 242 19.87 -8.34 -4.19
N ARG A 243 20.99 -7.93 -4.83
CA ARG A 243 21.28 -8.09 -6.26
C ARG A 243 20.28 -7.38 -7.18
N TRP A 244 19.61 -6.34 -6.71
CA TRP A 244 18.83 -5.49 -7.59
C TRP A 244 19.76 -4.53 -8.33
N LYS A 245 19.41 -4.16 -9.56
CA LYS A 245 20.13 -3.14 -10.32
C LYS A 245 19.47 -1.79 -10.06
N SER A 246 20.14 -0.92 -9.33
CA SER A 246 19.61 0.36 -8.89
C SER A 246 20.30 1.54 -9.59
N GLN A 247 19.56 2.61 -9.86
CA GLN A 247 20.10 3.86 -10.38
C GLN A 247 19.37 5.06 -9.77
N ILE A 248 20.12 6.00 -9.21
CA ILE A 248 19.59 7.29 -8.74
C ILE A 248 19.52 8.26 -9.92
N MET A 249 18.41 8.98 -10.00
CA MET A 249 18.06 9.94 -11.03
C MET A 249 17.60 11.25 -10.38
N ASP A 250 17.73 12.34 -11.14
CA ASP A 250 17.32 13.66 -10.68
C ASP A 250 15.80 13.81 -10.60
N HIS A 251 15.37 14.70 -9.70
CA HIS A 251 13.99 15.15 -9.59
C HIS A 251 13.52 15.87 -10.85
N GLU A 252 12.20 15.91 -11.09
CA GLU A 252 11.64 16.63 -12.24
C GLU A 252 11.96 18.14 -12.26
N SER A 253 12.26 18.73 -11.10
CA SER A 253 12.65 20.15 -10.92
C SER A 253 14.14 20.38 -11.11
N GLY A 254 14.93 19.33 -11.34
CA GLY A 254 16.37 19.42 -11.61
C GLY A 254 17.27 18.87 -10.50
N PRO A 255 18.60 18.98 -10.69
CA PRO A 255 19.61 18.29 -9.88
C PRO A 255 19.81 18.86 -8.47
N PHE A 256 19.33 20.08 -8.18
CA PHE A 256 19.50 20.71 -6.87
C PHE A 256 18.38 20.41 -5.87
N ASN A 257 17.35 19.67 -6.29
CA ASN A 257 16.30 19.23 -5.35
C ASN A 257 16.86 18.12 -4.43
N PRO A 258 16.66 18.20 -3.11
CA PRO A 258 17.11 17.18 -2.15
C PRO A 258 16.33 15.85 -2.29
N GLU A 259 15.09 15.90 -2.77
CA GLU A 259 14.32 14.72 -3.15
C GLU A 259 14.83 14.21 -4.49
N LYS A 260 14.98 12.90 -4.60
CA LYS A 260 15.51 12.21 -5.79
C LYS A 260 14.63 11.02 -6.13
N ILE A 261 14.90 10.41 -7.29
CA ILE A 261 14.21 9.21 -7.73
C ILE A 261 15.24 8.09 -7.86
N LEU A 262 15.05 6.98 -7.18
CA LEU A 262 15.84 5.76 -7.39
C LEU A 262 14.97 4.74 -8.11
N VAL A 263 15.44 4.29 -9.26
CA VAL A 263 14.81 3.20 -10.01
C VAL A 263 15.62 1.93 -9.77
N ALA A 264 14.98 0.89 -9.24
CA ALA A 264 15.61 -0.40 -9.01
C ALA A 264 14.90 -1.50 -9.79
N VAL A 265 15.67 -2.39 -10.42
CA VAL A 265 15.15 -3.54 -11.16
C VAL A 265 15.62 -4.82 -10.48
N LYS A 266 14.66 -5.64 -10.05
CA LYS A 266 14.96 -6.95 -9.45
C LYS A 266 15.55 -7.87 -10.51
N THR A 267 16.73 -8.41 -10.28
CA THR A 267 17.34 -9.35 -11.21
C THR A 267 16.68 -10.72 -11.10
N TYR A 268 16.57 -11.44 -12.22
CA TYR A 268 16.21 -12.84 -12.20
C TYR A 268 17.48 -13.66 -11.96
N TRP A 269 17.58 -14.29 -10.78
CA TRP A 269 18.63 -15.26 -10.50
C TRP A 269 18.03 -16.65 -10.30
N THR A 270 18.55 -17.62 -11.03
CA THR A 270 18.36 -19.05 -10.76
C THR A 270 19.68 -19.59 -10.20
N GLY A 271 19.61 -20.59 -9.30
CA GLY A 271 20.80 -21.33 -8.91
C GLY A 271 21.45 -21.94 -10.16
N GLU A 272 22.79 -21.97 -10.20
CA GLU A 272 23.50 -22.66 -11.28
C GLU A 272 23.05 -24.13 -11.32
N ALA A 273 22.66 -24.60 -12.50
CA ALA A 273 22.34 -26.00 -12.68
C ALA A 273 23.60 -26.81 -12.39
N THR A 274 23.56 -27.69 -11.39
CA THR A 274 24.65 -28.61 -11.11
C THR A 274 24.85 -29.47 -12.37
N GLN A 275 25.96 -29.26 -13.10
CA GLN A 275 26.33 -30.12 -14.21
C GLN A 275 26.56 -31.52 -13.64
N LYS A 276 25.59 -32.42 -13.83
CA LYS A 276 25.83 -33.85 -13.64
C LYS A 276 26.85 -34.26 -14.70
N GLN A 277 28.09 -34.47 -14.29
CA GLN A 277 29.07 -35.19 -15.09
C GLN A 277 28.49 -36.58 -15.35
N LEU A 278 28.16 -36.85 -16.62
CA LEU A 278 27.78 -38.16 -17.14
C LEU A 278 29.04 -39.02 -17.32
#